data_AF-A0A9X7THV0-F1
#
_entry.id   AF-A0A9X7THV0-F1
#
_cell.length_a   1.000
_cell.length_b   1.000
_cell.length_c   1.000
_cell.angle_alpha   90.00
_cell.angle_beta   90.00
_cell.angle_gamma   90.00
#
_symmetry.space_group_name_H-M   'P 1'
#
loop_
_entity.id
_entity.type
_entity.pdbx_description
1 polymer ?
#
loop_
_entity_poly.entity_id
_entity_poly.type
_entity_poly.pdbx_seq_one_letter_code
_entity_poly.pdbx_strand_id
1 'polypeptide(L)' 'MASNKPFAHIRLREEDKRLLKEIAKRYDISESDVVKIALKKFAKELGVEVSS' A
#
# COMPACT_ATOMS: atom_id res chain seq x y z
N MET A 1 -18.88 -9.62 10.62
CA MET A 1 -17.68 -9.92 11.42
C MET A 1 -16.78 -8.69 11.38
N ALA A 2 -16.50 -8.08 12.54
CA ALA A 2 -15.58 -6.95 12.60
C ALA A 2 -14.17 -7.43 12.27
N SER A 3 -13.56 -6.86 11.22
CA SER A 3 -12.16 -7.13 10.88
C SER A 3 -11.27 -6.45 11.92
N ASN A 4 -10.66 -7.21 12.83
CA ASN A 4 -9.71 -6.73 13.85
C ASN A 4 -8.35 -6.28 13.27
N LYS A 5 -8.28 -6.00 11.96
CA LYS A 5 -7.05 -5.59 11.29
C LYS A 5 -6.80 -4.10 11.52
N PRO A 6 -5.56 -3.69 11.85
CA PRO A 6 -5.23 -2.28 11.98
C PRO A 6 -5.41 -1.55 10.64
N PHE A 7 -5.94 -0.34 10.70
CA PHE A 7 -6.12 0.54 9.55
C PHE A 7 -5.01 1.60 9.50
N ALA A 8 -4.60 1.96 8.28
CA ALA A 8 -3.68 3.07 8.04
C ALA A 8 -4.35 4.10 7.13
N HIS A 9 -4.35 5.37 7.54
CA HIS A 9 -4.80 6.48 6.72
C HIS A 9 -3.59 7.21 6.14
N ILE A 10 -3.55 7.36 4.82
CA ILE A 10 -2.42 7.99 4.11
C ILE A 10 -2.91 9.30 3.51
N ARG A 11 -2.21 10.40 3.80
CA ARG A 11 -2.42 11.68 3.12
C ARG A 11 -1.51 11.71 1.89
N LEU A 12 -2.12 11.84 0.72
CA LEU A 12 -1.44 11.92 -0.56
C LEU A 12 -1.74 13.26 -1.21
N ARG A 13 -0.79 13.75 -2.01
CA ARG A 13 -1.08 14.84 -2.95
C ARG A 13 -1.97 14.29 -4.07
N GLU A 14 -2.62 15.20 -4.79
CA GLU A 14 -3.50 14.81 -5.91
C GLU A 14 -2.72 14.07 -7.02
N GLU A 15 -1.47 14.46 -7.28
CA GLU A 15 -0.58 13.77 -8.23
C GLU A 15 -0.30 12.32 -7.81
N ASP A 16 0.06 12.09 -6.55
CA ASP A 16 0.37 10.77 -6.00
C ASP A 16 -0.87 9.86 -5.99
N LYS A 17 -2.04 10.45 -5.68
CA LYS A 17 -3.31 9.73 -5.70
C LYS A 17 -3.70 9.28 -7.11
N ARG A 18 -3.42 10.09 -8.14
CA ARG A 18 -3.61 9.70 -9.53
C ARG A 18 -2.67 8.56 -9.92
N LEU A 19 -1.41 8.66 -9.52
CA LEU A 19 -0.42 7.60 -9.76
C LEU A 19 -0.86 6.27 -9.12
N LEU A 20 -1.31 6.30 -7.87
CA LEU A 20 -1.81 5.12 -7.14
C LEU A 20 -2.97 4.46 -7.89
N LYS A 21 -3.92 5.26 -8.39
CA LYS A 21 -5.06 4.79 -9.17
C LYS A 21 -4.67 4.16 -10.51
N GLU A 22 -3.75 4.78 -11.25
CA GLU A 22 -3.28 4.24 -12.52
C GLU A 22 -2.52 2.91 -12.33
N ILE A 23 -1.72 2.80 -11.26
CA ILE A 23 -1.07 1.53 -10.92
C ILE A 23 -2.13 0.49 -10.58
N ALA A 24 -3.09 0.81 -9.71
CA ALA A 24 -4.15 -0.10 -9.32
C ALA A 24 -4.92 -0.63 -10.55
N LYS A 25 -5.26 0.27 -11.49
CA LYS A 25 -5.94 -0.07 -12.74
C LYS A 25 -5.09 -0.96 -13.66
N ARG A 26 -3.80 -0.66 -13.81
CA ARG A 26 -2.90 -1.41 -14.71
C ARG A 26 -2.71 -2.86 -14.28
N TYR A 27 -2.73 -3.11 -12.98
CA TYR A 27 -2.54 -4.44 -12.40
C TYR A 27 -3.87 -5.12 -12.02
N ASP A 28 -5.02 -4.47 -12.24
CA ASP A 28 -6.36 -4.94 -11.85
C ASP A 28 -6.44 -5.34 -10.36
N ILE A 29 -5.88 -4.49 -9.48
CA ILE A 29 -5.86 -4.70 -8.04
C ILE A 29 -6.38 -3.48 -7.29
N SER A 30 -6.70 -3.66 -6.00
CA SER A 30 -7.13 -2.53 -5.16
C SER A 30 -5.99 -1.56 -4.86
N GLU A 31 -6.29 -0.27 -4.69
CA GLU A 31 -5.32 0.73 -4.22
C GLU A 31 -4.63 0.28 -2.92
N SER A 32 -5.38 -0.40 -2.04
CA SER A 32 -4.86 -0.97 -0.79
C SER A 32 -3.81 -2.05 -1.03
N ASP A 33 -3.99 -2.89 -2.05
CA ASP A 33 -3.01 -3.93 -2.37
C ASP A 33 -1.76 -3.36 -3.02
N VAL A 34 -1.90 -2.31 -3.84
CA VAL A 34 -0.74 -1.54 -4.35
C VAL A 34 0.12 -1.05 -3.18
N VAL A 35 -0.50 -0.42 -2.17
CA VAL A 35 0.21 0.08 -0.99
C VAL A 35 0.87 -1.06 -0.20
N LYS A 36 0.19 -2.21 -0.01
CA LYS A 36 0.79 -3.38 0.67
C LYS A 36 2.01 -3.91 -0.08
N ILE A 37 1.94 -3.98 -1.40
CA ILE A 37 3.05 -4.46 -2.25
C ILE A 37 4.23 -3.48 -2.13
N ALA A 38 3.97 -2.18 -2.27
CA ALA A 38 4.99 -1.14 -2.14
C ALA A 38 5.65 -1.17 -0.75
N LEU A 39 4.86 -1.28 0.31
CA LEU A 39 5.35 -1.37 1.69
C LEU A 39 6.27 -2.58 1.88
N LYS A 40 5.86 -3.77 1.41
CA LYS A 40 6.68 -4.99 1.52
C LYS A 40 7.97 -4.88 0.70
N LYS A 41 7.91 -4.29 -0.50
CA LYS A 41 9.09 -4.08 -1.34
C LYS A 41 10.07 -3.13 -0.67
N PHE A 42 9.57 -2.01 -0.16
CA PHE A 42 10.37 -1.00 0.54
C PHE A 42 11.01 -1.57 1.82
N ALA A 43 10.26 -2.35 2.61
CA ALA A 43 10.81 -3.01 3.80
C ALA A 43 11.96 -3.96 3.46
N LYS A 44 11.84 -4.75 2.39
CA LYS A 44 12.92 -5.63 1.90
C LYS A 44 14.14 -4.84 1.44
N GLU A 45 13.94 -3.74 0.72
CA GLU A 45 15.03 -2.86 0.26
C GLU A 45 15.79 -2.22 1.43
N LEU A 46 15.08 -1.89 2.52
CA LEU A 46 15.66 -1.36 3.75
C LEU A 46 16.23 -2.43 4.70
N GLY A 47 16.02 -3.73 4.42
CA GLY A 47 16.38 -4.81 5.34
C GLY A 47 15.60 -4.79 6.66
N VAL A 48 14.40 -4.19 6.67
CA VAL A 48 13.55 -4.10 7.87
C VAL A 48 12.61 -5.29 7.89
N GLU A 49 12.81 -6.19 8.86
CA GLU A 49 11.90 -7.28 9.16
C GLU A 49 11.10 -6.95 10.43
N VAL A 50 9.78 -6.97 10.34
CA VAL A 50 8.91 -6.79 11.51
C VAL A 50 8.70 -8.15 12.15
N SER A 51 9.44 -8.42 13.23
CA SER A 51 9.17 -9.55 14.13
C SER A 51 7.78 -9.35 14.77
N SER A 52 6.89 -10.33 14.65
CA SER A 52 5.60 -10.34 15.37
C SER A 52 5.78 -10.61 16.85
#